data_AF-A0A6C0CVU8-F1
#
_entry.id   AF-A0A6C0CVU8-F1
#
_cell.length_a   1.000
_cell.length_b   1.000
_cell.length_c   1.000
_cell.angle_alpha   90.00
_cell.angle_beta   90.00
_cell.angle_gamma   90.00
#
_symmetry.space_group_name_H-M   'P 1'
#
loop_
_entity.id
_entity.type
_entity.pdbx_description
1 polymer ?
#
loop_
_entity_poly.entity_id
_entity_poly.type
_entity_poly.pdbx_seq_one_letter_code
_entity_poly.pdbx_strand_id
1 'polypeptide(L)'
;MFKNFLVKSYIMSVSVTEQIEGITDIKHTLYINLSNRVDRKQHVENELAKIGVPYERFNAIKLPNGALGCSMSHLKCLQIAKEKGWSHVFICEDDIQFLDSELFKKQLDTFLKNHTDDWDVLLVAGNNMPPYIPIDETCVQVKQCQTTTGYIVKQHYYDSLIDNFKLGIQYLMREPHKHVLYAIDKYWFFLQQHDRWFLIIPLTVVQRTDYSDIEKRIVNYKRIMTDLDKQQLMQRMGKHCF
;
A
#
# COMPACT_ATOMS: atom_id res chain seq x y z
N MET A 1 7.83 -26.27 59.61
CA MET A 1 7.86 -26.53 58.16
C MET A 1 7.03 -25.44 57.48
N PHE A 2 7.61 -24.24 57.28
CA PHE A 2 6.92 -23.11 56.63
C PHE A 2 7.50 -22.96 55.22
N LYS A 3 6.66 -23.15 54.20
CA LYS A 3 7.03 -22.97 52.79
C LYS A 3 6.89 -21.49 52.43
N ASN A 4 8.01 -20.86 52.06
CA ASN A 4 8.04 -19.55 51.42
C ASN A 4 7.36 -19.61 50.04
N PHE A 5 6.34 -18.79 49.84
CA PHE A 5 5.78 -18.48 48.52
C PHE A 5 6.52 -17.26 47.96
N LEU A 6 7.30 -17.48 46.91
CA LEU A 6 7.85 -16.42 46.06
C LEU A 6 6.77 -16.03 45.03
N VAL A 7 6.17 -14.85 45.22
CA VAL A 7 5.31 -14.22 44.20
C VAL A 7 6.24 -13.61 43.15
N LYS A 8 6.33 -14.24 41.97
CA LYS A 8 6.92 -13.59 40.79
C LYS A 8 5.94 -12.53 40.30
N SER A 9 6.29 -11.25 40.45
CA SER A 9 5.58 -10.17 39.77
C SER A 9 5.83 -10.27 38.27
N TYR A 10 4.77 -10.51 37.51
CA TYR A 10 4.79 -10.46 36.07
C TYR A 10 4.65 -8.97 35.68
N ILE A 11 5.76 -8.34 35.30
CA ILE A 11 5.69 -7.02 34.67
C ILE A 11 5.19 -7.28 33.25
N MET A 12 3.90 -7.03 33.01
CA MET A 12 3.39 -6.85 31.65
C MET A 12 4.12 -5.63 31.08
N SER A 13 5.07 -5.86 30.17
CA SER A 13 5.56 -4.82 29.30
C SER A 13 4.38 -4.38 28.42
N VAL A 14 3.78 -3.24 28.77
CA VAL A 14 2.89 -2.54 27.84
C VAL A 14 3.78 -2.20 26.65
N SER A 15 3.56 -2.88 25.52
CA SER A 15 4.17 -2.47 24.25
C SER A 15 3.60 -1.09 23.96
N VAL A 16 4.37 -0.05 24.21
CA VAL A 16 4.07 1.28 23.69
C VAL A 16 4.17 1.13 22.18
N THR A 17 3.03 0.97 21.51
CA THR A 17 2.97 1.09 20.06
C THR A 17 3.46 2.48 19.73
N GLU A 18 4.62 2.59 19.08
CA GLU A 18 5.10 3.86 18.56
C GLU A 18 3.99 4.47 17.69
N GLN A 19 3.40 5.57 18.17
CA GLN A 19 2.38 6.28 17.42
C GLN A 19 3.04 7.01 16.25
N ILE A 20 2.41 6.88 15.08
CA ILE A 20 2.80 7.57 13.85
C ILE A 20 1.92 8.82 13.74
N GLU A 21 2.47 9.99 14.04
CA GLU A 21 1.73 11.28 14.07
C GLU A 21 2.12 12.19 12.90
N GLY A 22 3.16 11.84 12.15
CA GLY A 22 3.55 12.57 10.95
C GLY A 22 4.49 11.79 10.05
N ILE A 23 4.77 12.36 8.89
CA ILE A 23 5.65 11.78 7.88
C ILE A 23 7.07 11.54 8.43
N THR A 24 7.51 12.36 9.38
CA THR A 24 8.81 12.22 10.05
C THR A 24 8.90 10.96 10.89
N ASP A 25 7.76 10.38 11.31
CA ASP A 25 7.71 9.14 12.07
C ASP A 25 7.82 7.90 11.19
N ILE A 26 7.68 8.05 9.86
CA ILE A 26 7.95 6.99 8.89
C ILE A 26 9.45 6.69 8.87
N LYS A 27 9.87 5.69 9.64
CA LYS A 27 11.29 5.27 9.73
C LYS A 27 11.69 4.23 8.69
N HIS A 28 10.71 3.55 8.09
CA HIS A 28 10.95 2.41 7.23
C HIS A 28 10.13 2.50 5.95
N THR A 29 10.83 2.74 4.83
CA THR A 29 10.26 2.65 3.49
C THR A 29 11.00 1.60 2.67
N LEU A 30 10.27 0.71 2.01
CA LEU A 30 10.80 -0.24 1.04
C LEU A 30 10.24 0.08 -0.35
N TYR A 31 11.11 0.48 -1.28
CA TYR A 31 10.71 0.61 -2.68
C TYR A 31 11.08 -0.63 -3.49
N ILE A 32 10.18 -1.10 -4.34
CA ILE A 32 10.33 -2.31 -5.15
C ILE A 32 10.80 -1.91 -6.55
N ASN A 33 11.99 -2.37 -6.93
CA ASN A 33 12.60 -2.05 -8.23
C ASN A 33 13.42 -3.23 -8.76
N LEU A 34 13.30 -3.53 -10.06
CA LEU A 34 14.16 -4.51 -10.73
C LEU A 34 15.59 -3.96 -10.91
N SER A 35 16.62 -4.77 -10.63
CA SER A 35 18.02 -4.32 -10.69
C SER A 35 18.48 -3.80 -12.04
N ASN A 36 17.86 -4.26 -13.12
CA ASN A 36 18.17 -3.81 -14.47
C ASN A 36 17.45 -2.50 -14.87
N ARG A 37 16.49 -2.00 -14.07
CA ARG A 37 15.76 -0.74 -14.31
C ARG A 37 16.37 0.40 -13.51
N VAL A 38 17.59 0.79 -13.87
CA VAL A 38 18.34 1.88 -13.24
C VAL A 38 17.63 3.24 -13.44
N ASP A 39 16.93 3.39 -14.56
CA ASP A 39 16.09 4.55 -14.88
C ASP A 39 14.92 4.71 -13.88
N ARG A 40 14.21 3.61 -13.56
CA ARG A 40 13.12 3.63 -12.57
C ARG A 40 13.64 3.76 -11.14
N LYS A 41 14.80 3.17 -10.85
CA LYS A 41 15.51 3.38 -9.57
C LYS A 41 15.76 4.87 -9.32
N GLN A 42 16.38 5.56 -10.27
CA GLN A 42 16.65 6.99 -10.14
C GLN A 42 15.35 7.80 -10.00
N HIS A 43 14.29 7.39 -10.73
CA HIS A 43 12.99 8.04 -10.63
C HIS A 43 12.41 7.94 -9.21
N VAL A 44 12.24 6.73 -8.66
CA VAL A 44 11.63 6.56 -7.33
C VAL A 44 12.47 7.20 -6.22
N GLU A 45 13.80 7.16 -6.31
CA GLU A 45 14.68 7.84 -5.35
C GLU A 45 14.48 9.36 -5.37
N ASN A 46 14.32 9.96 -6.55
CA ASN A 46 13.99 11.39 -6.67
C ASN A 46 12.61 11.71 -6.11
N GLU A 47 11.61 10.84 -6.33
CA GLU A 47 10.24 11.05 -5.84
C GLU A 47 10.16 10.92 -4.31
N LEU A 48 10.82 9.91 -3.72
CA LEU A 48 10.90 9.75 -2.26
C LEU A 48 11.69 10.89 -1.60
N ALA A 49 12.70 11.45 -2.27
CA ALA A 49 13.42 12.61 -1.77
C ALA A 49 12.54 13.86 -1.62
N LYS A 50 11.50 14.03 -2.45
CA LYS A 50 10.56 15.16 -2.34
C LYS A 50 9.75 15.14 -1.05
N ILE A 51 9.47 13.94 -0.54
CA ILE A 51 8.68 13.75 0.69
C ILE A 51 9.56 13.53 1.93
N GLY A 52 10.86 13.25 1.75
CA GLY A 52 11.84 13.25 2.84
C GLY A 52 11.79 12.03 3.76
N VAL A 53 11.28 10.89 3.28
CA VAL A 53 11.28 9.64 4.05
C VAL A 53 12.57 8.84 3.83
N PRO A 54 13.09 8.14 4.85
CA PRO A 54 14.17 7.18 4.67
C PRO A 54 13.69 6.00 3.83
N TYR A 55 14.55 5.46 2.96
CA TYR A 55 14.19 4.37 2.09
C TYR A 55 15.30 3.33 1.91
N GLU A 56 14.89 2.09 1.69
CA GLU A 56 15.74 0.96 1.32
C GLU A 56 15.17 0.31 0.05
N ARG A 57 16.07 -0.08 -0.86
CA ARG A 57 15.68 -0.77 -2.10
C ARG A 57 15.41 -2.24 -1.82
N PHE A 58 14.22 -2.71 -2.19
CA PHE A 58 13.96 -4.12 -2.38
C PHE A 58 14.18 -4.50 -3.85
N ASN A 59 15.07 -5.48 -4.09
CA ASN A 59 15.29 -6.00 -5.43
C ASN A 59 14.08 -6.86 -5.85
N ALA A 60 13.27 -6.33 -6.77
CA ALA A 60 12.04 -6.97 -7.21
C ALA A 60 12.29 -8.39 -7.76
N ILE A 61 11.35 -9.29 -7.47
CA ILE A 61 11.41 -10.68 -7.91
C ILE A 61 10.98 -10.75 -9.38
N LYS A 62 11.95 -11.01 -10.25
CA LYS A 62 11.71 -11.17 -11.69
C LYS A 62 11.22 -12.58 -12.02
N LEU A 63 9.98 -12.69 -12.49
CA LEU A 63 9.40 -13.94 -13.00
C LEU A 63 8.84 -13.73 -14.42
N PRO A 64 8.65 -14.81 -15.21
CA PRO A 64 7.99 -14.72 -16.50
C PRO A 64 6.58 -14.12 -16.43
N ASN A 65 5.84 -14.42 -15.35
CA ASN A 65 4.59 -13.75 -15.01
C ASN A 65 4.90 -12.55 -14.11
N GLY A 66 4.84 -11.34 -14.68
CA GLY A 66 5.15 -10.10 -13.97
C GLY A 66 4.22 -9.81 -12.78
N ALA A 67 2.92 -10.13 -12.88
CA ALA A 67 1.97 -9.96 -11.78
C ALA A 67 2.31 -10.88 -10.59
N LEU A 68 2.80 -12.09 -10.86
CA LEU A 68 3.27 -13.01 -9.83
C LEU A 68 4.56 -12.49 -9.17
N GLY A 69 5.52 -12.00 -9.97
CA GLY A 69 6.74 -11.38 -9.47
C GLY A 69 6.47 -10.15 -8.59
N CYS A 70 5.54 -9.30 -9.00
CA CYS A 70 5.06 -8.16 -8.21
C CYS A 70 4.45 -8.64 -6.88
N SER A 71 3.48 -9.57 -6.93
CA SER A 71 2.82 -10.10 -5.73
C SER A 71 3.82 -10.70 -4.72
N MET A 72 4.80 -11.48 -5.20
CA MET A 72 5.84 -12.04 -4.33
C MET A 72 6.78 -10.98 -3.75
N SER A 73 7.07 -9.90 -4.49
CA SER A 73 7.92 -8.80 -4.02
C SER A 73 7.29 -8.07 -2.86
N HIS A 74 6.01 -7.69 -2.98
CA HIS A 74 5.25 -7.06 -1.89
C HIS A 74 5.12 -7.98 -0.67
N LEU A 75 4.85 -9.27 -0.88
CA LEU A 75 4.85 -10.26 0.21
C LEU A 75 6.19 -10.28 0.94
N LYS A 76 7.31 -10.23 0.23
CA LYS A 76 8.64 -10.20 0.84
C LYS A 76 8.93 -8.91 1.60
N CYS A 77 8.56 -7.76 1.07
CA CYS A 77 8.68 -6.49 1.79
C CYS A 77 7.91 -6.52 3.12
N LEU A 78 6.70 -7.06 3.11
CA LEU A 78 5.88 -7.17 4.32
C LEU A 78 6.44 -8.20 5.33
N GLN A 79 6.98 -9.32 4.84
CA GLN A 79 7.70 -10.29 5.67
C GLN A 79 8.93 -9.68 6.34
N ILE A 80 9.72 -8.87 5.61
CA ILE A 80 10.87 -8.14 6.17
C ILE A 80 10.43 -7.23 7.30
N ALA A 81 9.36 -6.45 7.11
CA ALA A 81 8.83 -5.56 8.14
C ALA A 81 8.39 -6.32 9.40
N LYS A 82 7.69 -7.46 9.21
CA LYS A 82 7.30 -8.35 10.31
C LYS A 82 8.49 -8.93 11.04
N GLU A 83 9.46 -9.51 10.32
CA GLU A 83 10.66 -10.15 10.88
C GLU A 83 11.52 -9.15 11.66
N LYS A 84 11.62 -7.90 11.19
CA LYS A 84 12.33 -6.82 11.89
C LYS A 84 11.53 -6.18 13.02
N GLY A 85 10.26 -6.54 13.20
CA GLY A 85 9.40 -5.99 14.26
C GLY A 85 9.05 -4.52 14.07
N TRP A 86 9.01 -4.02 12.83
CA TRP A 86 8.67 -2.62 12.55
C TRP A 86 7.22 -2.32 12.95
N SER A 87 6.99 -1.19 13.61
CA SER A 87 5.66 -0.74 14.05
C SER A 87 4.75 -0.39 12.85
N HIS A 88 5.36 0.06 11.76
CA HIS A 88 4.72 0.32 10.47
C HIS A 88 5.78 0.27 9.36
N VAL A 89 5.33 0.13 8.11
CA VAL A 89 6.19 0.17 6.92
C VAL A 89 5.48 0.87 5.77
N PHE A 90 6.19 1.75 5.07
CA PHE A 90 5.76 2.28 3.78
C PHE A 90 6.34 1.40 2.65
N ILE A 91 5.49 0.82 1.81
CA ILE A 91 5.90 0.02 0.65
C ILE A 91 5.43 0.73 -0.61
N CYS A 92 6.31 0.92 -1.60
CA CYS A 92 5.95 1.52 -2.88
C CYS A 92 6.64 0.85 -4.07
N GLU A 93 6.04 1.04 -5.25
CA GLU A 93 6.61 0.65 -6.55
C GLU A 93 7.49 1.77 -7.11
N ASP A 94 8.40 1.42 -8.02
CA ASP A 94 9.36 2.34 -8.63
C ASP A 94 8.79 3.24 -9.74
N ASP A 95 7.47 3.21 -9.97
CA ASP A 95 6.76 4.19 -10.80
C ASP A 95 5.87 5.17 -10.01
N ILE A 96 5.98 5.20 -8.67
CA ILE A 96 5.29 6.20 -7.86
C ILE A 96 5.72 7.62 -8.25
N GLN A 97 4.76 8.51 -8.44
CA GLN A 97 5.00 9.91 -8.81
C GLN A 97 4.14 10.86 -7.96
N PHE A 98 4.78 11.81 -7.28
CA PHE A 98 4.10 12.88 -6.55
C PHE A 98 3.90 14.09 -7.47
N LEU A 99 2.64 14.40 -7.78
CA LEU A 99 2.24 15.55 -8.59
C LEU A 99 2.32 16.87 -7.79
N ASP A 100 2.06 16.79 -6.48
CA ASP A 100 2.23 17.88 -5.53
C ASP A 100 2.71 17.31 -4.19
N SER A 101 4.04 17.29 -3.99
CA SER A 101 4.65 16.69 -2.78
C SER A 101 4.37 17.48 -1.51
N GLU A 102 4.21 18.80 -1.59
CA GLU A 102 3.94 19.65 -0.42
C GLU A 102 2.51 19.44 0.08
N LEU A 103 1.54 19.42 -0.85
CA LEU A 103 0.16 19.09 -0.51
C LEU A 103 0.04 17.66 0.03
N PHE A 104 0.69 16.69 -0.61
CA PHE A 104 0.73 15.31 -0.11
C PHE A 104 1.26 15.22 1.33
N LYS A 105 2.42 15.84 1.62
CA LYS A 105 2.99 15.86 2.98
C LYS A 105 2.03 16.46 3.99
N LYS A 106 1.42 17.60 3.66
CA LYS A 106 0.44 18.26 4.53
C LYS A 106 -0.75 17.35 4.83
N GLN A 107 -1.32 16.69 3.82
CA GLN A 107 -2.47 15.80 4.00
C GLN A 107 -2.11 14.55 4.78
N LEU A 108 -0.94 13.97 4.53
CA LEU A 108 -0.44 12.82 5.27
C LEU A 108 -0.24 13.16 6.75
N ASP A 109 0.44 14.27 7.06
CA ASP A 109 0.61 14.72 8.44
C ASP A 109 -0.72 14.99 9.14
N THR A 110 -1.68 15.58 8.43
CA THR A 110 -3.01 15.88 8.99
C THR A 110 -3.79 14.58 9.25
N PHE A 111 -3.76 13.64 8.30
CA PHE A 111 -4.38 12.32 8.46
C PHE A 111 -3.79 11.58 9.67
N LEU A 112 -2.46 11.50 9.77
CA LEU A 112 -1.78 10.76 10.84
C LEU A 112 -2.07 11.34 12.23
N LYS A 113 -2.21 12.67 12.35
CA LYS A 113 -2.62 13.33 13.60
C LYS A 113 -4.08 13.09 13.97
N ASN A 114 -4.96 13.11 12.98
CA ASN A 114 -6.41 13.00 13.21
C ASN A 114 -6.85 11.54 13.41
N HIS A 115 -6.12 10.59 12.83
CA HIS A 115 -6.46 9.15 12.79
C HIS A 115 -5.35 8.29 13.41
N THR A 116 -4.96 8.54 14.65
CA THR A 116 -3.81 7.88 15.29
C THR A 116 -3.95 6.35 15.36
N ASP A 117 -5.11 5.83 15.78
CA ASP A 117 -5.32 4.40 16.01
C ASP A 117 -6.40 3.75 15.11
N ASP A 118 -7.06 4.52 14.24
CA ASP A 118 -8.25 4.06 13.52
C ASP A 118 -8.03 3.63 12.06
N TRP A 119 -6.91 2.97 11.76
CA TRP A 119 -6.67 2.44 10.40
C TRP A 119 -5.79 1.19 10.40
N ASP A 120 -5.91 0.41 9.33
CA ASP A 120 -5.14 -0.82 9.12
C ASP A 120 -4.13 -0.64 7.99
N VAL A 121 -4.58 -0.05 6.87
CA VAL A 121 -3.77 0.30 5.70
C VAL A 121 -4.13 1.69 5.20
N LEU A 122 -3.11 2.51 4.93
CA LEU A 122 -3.24 3.80 4.28
C LEU A 122 -2.66 3.73 2.87
N LEU A 123 -3.51 3.81 1.87
CA LEU A 123 -3.11 3.95 0.47
C LEU A 123 -2.68 5.41 0.23
N VAL A 124 -1.45 5.60 -0.26
CA VAL A 124 -0.98 6.94 -0.68
C VAL A 124 -1.25 7.19 -2.15
N ALA A 125 -1.46 6.12 -2.93
CA ALA A 125 -1.82 6.13 -4.33
C ALA A 125 -2.71 4.91 -4.63
N GLY A 126 -3.62 5.06 -5.58
CA GLY A 126 -4.43 3.94 -6.06
C GLY A 126 -5.49 4.39 -7.06
N ASN A 127 -5.99 3.44 -7.85
CA ASN A 127 -7.15 3.64 -8.70
C ASN A 127 -8.42 3.17 -7.97
N ASN A 128 -9.04 4.08 -7.21
CA ASN A 128 -10.19 3.80 -6.36
C ASN A 128 -11.52 3.77 -7.12
N MET A 129 -12.27 2.67 -7.10
CA MET A 129 -13.62 2.60 -7.65
C MET A 129 -14.70 2.90 -6.59
N PRO A 130 -15.74 3.69 -6.92
CA PRO A 130 -16.93 3.78 -6.08
C PRO A 130 -17.63 2.42 -5.87
N PRO A 131 -18.32 2.20 -4.74
CA PRO A 131 -18.53 3.15 -3.65
C PRO A 131 -17.33 3.28 -2.70
N TYR A 132 -17.22 4.43 -2.06
CA TYR A 132 -16.32 4.70 -0.93
C TYR A 132 -17.06 5.55 0.10
N ILE A 133 -16.53 5.64 1.32
CA ILE A 133 -17.11 6.42 2.40
C ILE A 133 -16.22 7.64 2.61
N PRO A 134 -16.70 8.88 2.38
CA PRO A 134 -15.96 10.08 2.79
C PRO A 134 -15.82 10.11 4.30
N ILE A 135 -14.62 10.41 4.79
CA ILE A 135 -14.32 10.43 6.23
C ILE A 135 -14.10 11.88 6.66
N ASP A 136 -13.16 12.55 6.02
CA ASP A 136 -12.86 13.98 6.21
C ASP A 136 -12.15 14.55 4.97
N GLU A 137 -11.56 15.75 5.09
CA GLU A 137 -10.83 16.40 4.01
C GLU A 137 -9.50 15.72 3.62
N THR A 138 -9.01 14.79 4.45
CA THR A 138 -7.73 14.11 4.25
C THR A 138 -7.87 12.74 3.62
N CYS A 139 -9.02 12.07 3.80
CA CYS A 139 -9.17 10.70 3.33
C CYS A 139 -10.60 10.26 3.00
N VAL A 140 -10.66 9.15 2.26
CA VAL A 140 -11.87 8.32 2.11
C VAL A 140 -11.56 6.90 2.55
N GLN A 141 -12.54 6.19 3.10
CA GLN A 141 -12.45 4.75 3.30
C GLN A 141 -12.86 4.04 2.00
N VAL A 142 -11.95 3.23 1.45
CA VAL A 142 -12.14 2.56 0.16
C VAL A 142 -12.82 1.20 0.32
N LYS A 143 -13.52 0.76 -0.74
CA LYS A 143 -14.05 -0.60 -0.85
C LYS A 143 -13.45 -1.39 -2.01
N GLN A 144 -12.97 -0.70 -3.04
CA GLN A 144 -12.36 -1.29 -4.23
C GLN A 144 -11.31 -0.34 -4.83
N CYS A 145 -10.13 -0.27 -4.23
CA CYS A 145 -9.00 0.49 -4.74
C CYS A 145 -7.89 -0.44 -5.22
N GLN A 146 -7.56 -0.32 -6.50
CA GLN A 146 -6.50 -1.12 -7.13
C GLN A 146 -5.20 -0.34 -7.26
N THR A 147 -4.20 -1.08 -7.73
CA THR A 147 -2.75 -0.79 -7.78
C THR A 147 -2.06 -0.83 -6.43
N THR A 148 -0.83 -1.35 -6.42
CA THR A 148 0.05 -1.43 -5.24
C THR A 148 1.12 -0.34 -5.25
N THR A 149 0.85 0.78 -5.94
CA THR A 149 1.79 1.88 -6.19
C THR A 149 2.44 2.42 -4.92
N GLY A 150 1.67 2.57 -3.84
CA GLY A 150 2.20 2.97 -2.55
C GLY A 150 1.19 2.82 -1.42
N TYR A 151 1.59 2.21 -0.32
CA TYR A 151 0.76 2.06 0.88
C TYR A 151 1.60 1.95 2.16
N ILE A 152 1.05 2.47 3.26
CA ILE A 152 1.57 2.29 4.61
C ILE A 152 0.70 1.25 5.32
N VAL A 153 1.31 0.34 6.05
CA VAL A 153 0.61 -0.67 6.84
C VAL A 153 1.20 -0.76 8.25
N LYS A 154 0.32 -0.90 9.25
CA LYS A 154 0.69 -1.03 10.67
C LYS A 154 0.92 -2.49 11.06
N GLN A 155 1.79 -2.69 12.04
CA GLN A 155 2.25 -4.01 12.49
C GLN A 155 1.12 -4.98 12.83
N HIS A 156 0.05 -4.49 13.47
CA HIS A 156 -1.09 -5.32 13.88
C HIS A 156 -1.79 -6.00 12.70
N TYR A 157 -1.63 -5.45 11.49
CA TYR A 157 -2.30 -5.91 10.29
C TYR A 157 -1.39 -6.74 9.35
N TYR A 158 -0.10 -6.90 9.69
CA TYR A 158 0.84 -7.62 8.83
C TYR A 158 0.40 -9.04 8.52
N ASP A 159 -0.12 -9.77 9.52
CA ASP A 159 -0.50 -11.18 9.32
C ASP A 159 -1.70 -11.34 8.40
N SER A 160 -2.75 -10.54 8.59
CA SER A 160 -3.91 -10.52 7.69
C SER A 160 -3.50 -10.23 6.25
N LEU A 161 -2.63 -9.24 6.04
CA LEU A 161 -2.20 -8.85 4.70
C LEU A 161 -1.22 -9.86 4.07
N ILE A 162 -0.31 -10.45 4.86
CA ILE A 162 0.59 -11.53 4.43
C ILE A 162 -0.21 -12.75 3.97
N ASP A 163 -1.21 -13.18 4.73
CA ASP A 163 -1.99 -14.37 4.41
C ASP A 163 -2.87 -14.14 3.18
N ASN A 164 -3.44 -12.95 3.03
CA ASN A 164 -4.13 -12.55 1.80
C ASN A 164 -3.19 -12.60 0.57
N PHE A 165 -1.97 -12.05 0.69
CA PHE A 165 -1.00 -12.09 -0.41
C PHE A 165 -0.57 -13.51 -0.77
N LYS A 166 -0.29 -14.37 0.23
CA LYS A 166 0.02 -15.79 0.00
C LYS A 166 -1.10 -16.50 -0.74
N LEU A 167 -2.34 -16.29 -0.32
CA LEU A 167 -3.49 -16.94 -0.93
C LEU A 167 -3.73 -16.45 -2.37
N GLY A 168 -3.64 -15.15 -2.62
CA GLY A 168 -3.69 -14.59 -3.97
C GLY A 168 -2.59 -15.14 -4.88
N ILE A 169 -1.36 -15.24 -4.38
CA ILE A 169 -0.23 -15.86 -5.08
C ILE A 169 -0.52 -17.33 -5.42
N GLN A 170 -1.05 -18.11 -4.48
CA GLN A 170 -1.41 -19.52 -4.71
C GLN A 170 -2.46 -19.66 -5.83
N TYR A 171 -3.51 -18.84 -5.80
CA TYR A 171 -4.53 -18.84 -6.85
C TYR A 171 -3.95 -18.38 -8.19
N LEU A 172 -3.12 -17.34 -8.21
CA LEU A 172 -2.48 -16.85 -9.43
C LEU A 172 -1.51 -17.88 -10.04
N MET A 173 -0.81 -18.66 -9.22
CA MET A 173 0.04 -19.75 -9.69
C MET A 173 -0.77 -20.88 -10.32
N ARG A 174 -1.92 -21.23 -9.73
CA ARG A 174 -2.81 -22.28 -10.24
C ARG A 174 -3.55 -21.85 -11.51
N GLU A 175 -3.96 -20.58 -11.58
CA GLU A 175 -4.78 -20.04 -12.66
C GLU A 175 -4.18 -18.72 -13.20
N PRO A 176 -3.00 -18.76 -13.86
CA PRO A 176 -2.25 -17.55 -14.23
C PRO A 176 -2.97 -16.64 -15.21
N HIS A 177 -3.94 -17.16 -15.96
CA HIS A 177 -4.78 -16.38 -16.88
C HIS A 177 -5.81 -15.52 -16.12
N LYS A 178 -6.18 -15.86 -14.88
CA LYS A 178 -7.13 -15.12 -14.03
C LYS A 178 -6.47 -14.01 -13.19
N HIS A 179 -5.42 -13.39 -13.72
CA HIS A 179 -4.70 -12.29 -13.07
C HIS A 179 -5.62 -11.14 -12.63
N VAL A 180 -6.67 -10.83 -13.40
CA VAL A 180 -7.67 -9.81 -13.04
C VAL A 180 -8.44 -10.09 -11.74
N LEU A 181 -8.38 -11.33 -11.24
CA LEU A 181 -8.98 -11.74 -9.97
C LEU A 181 -7.92 -11.94 -8.87
N TYR A 182 -6.76 -12.52 -9.22
CA TYR A 182 -5.79 -13.04 -8.24
C TYR A 182 -4.51 -12.24 -8.11
N ALA A 183 -4.25 -11.25 -8.99
CA ALA A 183 -3.13 -10.34 -8.79
C ALA A 183 -3.31 -9.57 -7.47
N ILE A 184 -2.19 -9.26 -6.83
CA ILE A 184 -2.14 -8.62 -5.50
C ILE A 184 -3.06 -7.40 -5.37
N ASP A 185 -3.08 -6.56 -6.41
CA ASP A 185 -3.79 -5.28 -6.48
C ASP A 185 -5.30 -5.41 -6.75
N LYS A 186 -5.77 -6.65 -6.94
CA LYS A 186 -7.18 -7.03 -7.06
C LYS A 186 -7.62 -7.90 -5.90
N TYR A 187 -6.79 -8.85 -5.51
CA TYR A 187 -7.15 -9.86 -4.52
C TYR A 187 -7.40 -9.26 -3.13
N TRP A 188 -6.69 -8.20 -2.77
CA TRP A 188 -6.88 -7.47 -1.51
C TRP A 188 -8.22 -6.71 -1.39
N PHE A 189 -9.08 -6.68 -2.41
CA PHE A 189 -10.40 -6.04 -2.31
C PHE A 189 -11.26 -6.69 -1.23
N PHE A 190 -11.08 -8.00 -1.01
CA PHE A 190 -11.76 -8.69 0.07
C PHE A 190 -11.47 -8.03 1.42
N LEU A 191 -10.20 -7.71 1.69
CA LEU A 191 -9.80 -6.99 2.91
C LEU A 191 -10.38 -5.58 2.98
N GLN A 192 -10.34 -4.82 1.87
CA GLN A 192 -10.88 -3.45 1.82
C GLN A 192 -12.39 -3.37 2.13
N GLN A 193 -13.14 -4.42 1.81
CA GLN A 193 -14.58 -4.46 2.08
C GLN A 193 -14.90 -4.56 3.58
N HIS A 194 -14.02 -5.21 4.34
CA HIS A 194 -14.25 -5.56 5.76
C HIS A 194 -13.46 -4.70 6.74
N ASP A 195 -12.26 -4.25 6.35
CA ASP A 195 -11.30 -3.63 7.25
C ASP A 195 -11.13 -2.12 6.99
N ARG A 196 -10.26 -1.47 7.76
CA ARG A 196 -10.09 0.00 7.75
C ARG A 196 -8.98 0.41 6.79
N TRP A 197 -9.33 0.40 5.51
CA TRP A 197 -8.48 0.86 4.41
C TRP A 197 -8.86 2.27 4.00
N PHE A 198 -7.91 3.20 4.08
CA PHE A 198 -8.11 4.58 3.67
C PHE A 198 -7.24 4.93 2.47
N LEU A 199 -7.69 5.92 1.71
CA LEU A 199 -6.93 6.54 0.63
C LEU A 199 -6.81 8.04 0.90
N ILE A 200 -5.59 8.56 0.88
CA ILE A 200 -5.33 9.99 1.04
C ILE A 200 -5.93 10.77 -0.14
N ILE A 201 -6.62 11.87 0.18
CA ILE A 201 -7.14 12.85 -0.77
C ILE A 201 -6.64 14.27 -0.42
N PRO A 202 -6.61 15.22 -1.38
CA PRO A 202 -6.84 15.01 -2.83
C PRO A 202 -5.80 14.08 -3.45
N LEU A 203 -6.22 13.40 -4.53
CA LEU A 203 -5.41 12.41 -5.24
C LEU A 203 -4.24 13.09 -5.97
N THR A 204 -3.08 13.12 -5.32
CA THR A 204 -1.87 13.83 -5.77
C THR A 204 -0.70 12.89 -6.07
N VAL A 205 -0.90 11.58 -5.94
CA VAL A 205 0.11 10.55 -6.20
C VAL A 205 -0.42 9.58 -7.25
N VAL A 206 0.39 9.31 -8.27
CA VAL A 206 0.00 8.50 -9.44
C VAL A 206 1.11 7.54 -9.83
N GLN A 207 0.80 6.60 -10.73
CA GLN A 207 1.82 5.88 -11.49
C GLN A 207 2.32 6.76 -12.64
N ARG A 208 3.64 6.91 -12.74
CA ARG A 208 4.30 7.60 -13.85
C ARG A 208 3.87 6.99 -15.19
N THR A 209 3.64 7.86 -16.17
CA THR A 209 3.46 7.40 -17.56
C THR A 209 4.79 6.86 -18.08
N ASP A 210 4.84 5.55 -18.33
CA ASP A 210 6.01 4.85 -18.85
C ASP A 210 5.63 3.54 -19.54
N TYR A 211 6.60 2.87 -20.16
CA TYR A 211 6.45 1.49 -20.62
C TYR A 211 6.39 0.54 -19.42
N SER A 212 5.27 -0.19 -19.30
CA SER A 212 5.10 -1.21 -18.28
C SER A 212 5.59 -2.57 -18.79
N ASP A 213 6.55 -3.17 -18.09
CA ASP A 213 7.07 -4.51 -18.38
C ASP A 213 5.98 -5.60 -18.22
N ILE A 214 4.98 -5.34 -17.36
CA ILE A 214 3.84 -6.23 -17.10
C ILE A 214 2.82 -6.13 -18.25
N GLU A 215 2.46 -4.90 -18.63
CA GLU A 215 1.45 -4.61 -19.66
C GLU A 215 2.01 -4.66 -21.09
N LYS A 216 3.34 -4.65 -21.23
CA LYS A 216 4.10 -4.63 -22.49
C LYS A 216 3.74 -3.47 -23.43
N ARG A 217 3.35 -2.32 -22.86
CA ARG A 217 2.96 -1.12 -23.59
C ARG A 217 3.20 0.14 -22.75
N ILE A 218 3.18 1.30 -23.40
CA ILE A 218 3.10 2.58 -22.69
C ILE A 218 1.72 2.67 -22.03
N VAL A 219 1.71 2.98 -20.73
CA VAL A 219 0.49 3.14 -19.94
C VAL A 219 0.44 4.54 -19.36
N ASN A 220 -0.76 5.12 -19.32
CA ASN A 220 -1.02 6.41 -18.70
C ASN A 220 -2.24 6.30 -17.78
N TYR A 221 -1.96 6.16 -16.48
CA TYR A 221 -2.98 6.03 -15.45
C TYR A 221 -3.32 7.34 -14.75
N LYS A 222 -2.64 8.45 -15.10
CA LYS A 222 -2.77 9.73 -14.38
C LYS A 222 -4.22 10.15 -14.21
N ARG A 223 -4.98 10.21 -15.32
CA ARG A 223 -6.39 10.64 -15.30
C ARG A 223 -7.26 9.76 -14.41
N ILE A 224 -7.08 8.43 -14.46
CA ILE A 224 -7.91 7.52 -13.66
C ILE A 224 -7.51 7.51 -12.19
N MET A 225 -6.24 7.78 -11.87
CA MET A 225 -5.75 7.87 -10.48
C MET A 225 -5.99 9.25 -9.85
N THR A 226 -6.38 10.26 -10.62
CA THR A 226 -6.78 11.58 -10.10
C THR A 226 -8.29 11.84 -10.16
N ASP A 227 -9.08 10.86 -10.63
CA ASP A 227 -10.54 10.93 -10.70
C ASP A 227 -11.15 9.97 -9.68
N LEU A 228 -11.54 10.53 -8.53
CA LEU A 228 -12.10 9.80 -7.39
C LEU A 228 -13.52 9.29 -7.68
N ASP A 229 -14.38 10.14 -8.24
CA ASP A 229 -15.81 9.83 -8.45
C ASP A 229 -16.07 8.96 -9.67
N LYS A 230 -15.20 9.01 -10.68
CA LYS A 230 -15.30 8.23 -11.93
C LYS A 230 -16.65 8.38 -12.63
N GLN A 231 -17.27 9.55 -12.55
CA GLN A 231 -18.65 9.78 -13.03
C GLN A 231 -18.85 9.30 -14.47
N GLN A 232 -17.90 9.59 -15.38
CA GLN A 232 -17.99 9.17 -16.78
C GLN A 232 -17.92 7.65 -16.96
N LEU A 233 -17.11 6.96 -16.16
CA LEU A 233 -16.98 5.50 -16.21
C LEU A 233 -18.25 4.84 -15.66
N MET A 234 -18.75 5.33 -14.51
CA MET A 234 -19.98 4.84 -13.89
C MET A 234 -21.19 4.98 -14.83
N GLN A 235 -21.30 6.11 -15.54
CA GLN A 235 -22.34 6.31 -16.55
C GLN A 235 -22.25 5.31 -17.71
N ARG A 236 -21.03 4.97 -18.17
CA ARG A 236 -20.84 3.99 -19.25
C ARG A 236 -21.21 2.57 -18.82
N MET A 237 -20.82 2.17 -17.61
CA MET A 237 -21.18 0.87 -17.04
C MET A 237 -22.69 0.74 -16.83
N GLY A 238 -23.34 1.79 -16.33
CA GLY A 238 -24.80 1.82 -16.16
C GLY A 238 -25.57 1.71 -17.49
N LYS A 239 -24.99 2.20 -18.60
CA LYS A 239 -25.59 2.09 -19.95
C LYS A 239 -25.46 0.71 -20.59
N HIS A 240 -24.68 -0.22 -20.03
CA HIS A 240 -24.52 -1.59 -20.55
C HIS A 240 -25.29 -2.63 -19.73
N CYS A 241 -26.04 -2.20 -18.71
CA CYS A 241 -26.90 -3.06 -17.87
C CYS A 241 -28.40 -2.95 -18.21
N PHE A 242 -28.76 -2.38 -19.36
CA PHE A 242 -30.13 -2.32 -19.87
C PHE A 242 -30.20 -2.76 -21.32
#